data_AF-F8EUT3-F1
#
_entry.id   AF-F8EUT3-F1
#
_cell.length_a   1.000
_cell.length_b   1.000
_cell.length_c   1.000
_cell.angle_alpha   90.00
_cell.angle_beta   90.00
_cell.angle_gamma   90.00
#
_symmetry.space_group_name_H-M   'P 1'
#
loop_
_entity.id
_entity.type
_entity.pdbx_description
1 polymer ?
#
loop_
_entity_poly.entity_id
_entity_poly.type
_entity_poly.pdbx_seq_one_letter_code
_entity_poly.pdbx_strand_id
1 'polypeptide(L)' 'MYLLGKIEKYLSATGMTPTRFGRDALNDPRFVLDLRRGREPRRRTLSRVLTYLEQHGALLRREKRDAPFILSHHNVSI' A
#
# COMPACT_ATOMS: atom_id res chain seq x y z
N MET A 1 -0.38 4.45 -14.78
CA MET A 1 -0.47 5.45 -13.69
C MET A 1 0.52 5.10 -12.58
N TYR A 2 1.50 5.96 -12.29
CA TYR A 2 2.62 5.69 -11.38
C TYR A 2 2.22 5.48 -9.90
N LEU A 3 1.12 6.10 -9.44
CA LEU A 3 0.67 6.00 -8.05
C LEU A 3 0.12 4.61 -7.70
N LEU A 4 -0.76 4.06 -8.54
CA LEU A 4 -1.40 2.76 -8.29
C LEU A 4 -0.34 1.67 -8.12
N GLY A 5 0.67 1.65 -8.99
CA GLY A 5 1.77 0.67 -8.88
C GLY A 5 2.57 0.77 -7.57
N LYS A 6 2.75 1.97 -7.01
CA LYS A 6 3.39 2.13 -5.69
C LYS A 6 2.53 1.57 -4.56
N ILE A 7 1.22 1.84 -4.62
CA ILE A 7 0.27 1.33 -3.63
C ILE A 7 0.25 -0.19 -3.70
N GLU A 8 0.08 -0.79 -4.87
CA GLU A 8 0.04 -2.26 -5.02
C GLU A 8 1.31 -2.94 -4.49
N LYS A 9 2.50 -2.37 -4.75
CA LYS A 9 3.75 -2.87 -4.17
C LYS A 9 3.76 -2.81 -2.64
N TYR A 10 3.25 -1.73 -2.05
CA TYR A 10 3.13 -1.60 -0.60
C TYR A 10 2.13 -2.60 -0.01
N LEU A 11 0.96 -2.77 -0.63
CA LEU A 11 -0.04 -3.75 -0.20
C LEU A 11 0.51 -5.17 -0.26
N SER A 12 1.20 -5.53 -1.35
CA SER A 12 1.85 -6.83 -1.51
C SER A 12 2.94 -7.06 -0.46
N ALA A 13 3.75 -6.05 -0.16
CA ALA A 13 4.83 -6.17 0.82
C ALA A 13 4.34 -6.25 2.28
N THR A 14 3.15 -5.73 2.58
CA THR A 14 2.59 -5.65 3.95
C THR A 14 1.48 -6.67 4.21
N GLY A 15 0.92 -7.28 3.17
CA GLY A 15 -0.34 -8.01 3.26
C GLY A 15 -1.56 -7.12 3.58
N MET A 16 -1.42 -5.79 3.51
CA MET A 16 -2.50 -4.86 3.83
C MET A 16 -3.59 -4.89 2.75
N THR A 17 -4.86 -4.87 3.17
CA THR A 17 -5.98 -4.81 2.22
C THR A 17 -6.11 -3.40 1.61
N PRO A 18 -6.57 -3.28 0.34
CA PRO A 18 -6.79 -1.98 -0.32
C PRO A 18 -7.73 -1.05 0.47
N THR A 19 -8.77 -1.63 1.07
CA THR A 19 -9.77 -0.91 1.87
C THR A 19 -9.17 -0.33 3.15
N ARG A 20 -8.32 -1.11 3.84
CA ARG A 20 -7.61 -0.64 5.04
C ARG A 20 -6.66 0.50 4.71
N PHE A 21 -5.87 0.33 3.64
CA PHE A 21 -4.97 1.39 3.18
C PHE A 21 -5.72 2.71 2.92
N GLY A 22 -6.84 2.65 2.19
CA GLY A 22 -7.63 3.85 1.89
C GLY A 22 -8.17 4.54 3.16
N ARG A 23 -8.61 3.75 4.14
CA ARG A 23 -9.03 4.26 5.46
C ARG A 23 -7.88 4.91 6.21
N ASP A 24 -6.73 4.24 6.31
CA ASP A 24 -5.59 4.71 7.11
C ASP A 24 -4.92 5.94 6.49
N ALA A 25 -4.75 5.98 5.16
CA ALA A 25 -4.08 7.09 4.48
C ALA A 25 -4.98 8.32 4.26
N LEU A 26 -6.27 8.11 3.98
CA LEU A 26 -7.16 9.15 3.46
C LEU A 26 -8.53 9.22 4.14
N ASN A 27 -8.84 8.31 5.06
CA ASN A 27 -10.19 8.09 5.57
C ASN A 27 -11.20 7.79 4.42
N ASP A 28 -10.73 7.18 3.33
CA ASP A 28 -11.54 6.80 2.15
C ASP A 28 -11.30 5.31 1.82
N PRO A 29 -12.13 4.38 2.33
CA PRO A 29 -11.95 2.94 2.09
C PRO A 29 -12.12 2.51 0.63
N ARG A 30 -12.71 3.34 -0.24
CA ARG A 30 -12.91 3.02 -1.66
C ARG A 30 -11.79 3.54 -2.54
N PHE A 31 -10.89 4.37 -1.99
CA PHE A 31 -9.86 5.06 -2.74
C PHE A 31 -9.08 4.17 -3.72
N VAL A 32 -8.52 3.05 -3.24
CA VAL A 32 -7.71 2.15 -4.09
C VAL A 32 -8.58 1.43 -5.12
N LEU A 33 -9.81 1.07 -4.76
CA LEU A 33 -10.76 0.42 -5.68
C LEU A 33 -11.15 1.36 -6.81
N ASP A 34 -11.42 2.62 -6.50
CA ASP A 34 -11.73 3.63 -7.50
C ASP A 34 -10.50 3.95 -8.37
N LEU A 35 -9.32 4.00 -7.76
CA LEU A 35 -8.05 4.22 -8.46
C LEU A 35 -7.79 3.11 -9.50
N ARG A 36 -8.11 1.84 -9.15
CA ARG A 36 -8.07 0.69 -10.08
C ARG A 36 -9.09 0.82 -11.22
N ARG A 37 -10.20 1.51 -10.98
CA ARG A 37 -11.23 1.81 -11.99
C ARG A 37 -10.93 3.06 -12.81
N GLY A 38 -9.76 3.69 -12.62
CA GLY A 38 -9.34 4.86 -13.39
C GLY A 38 -9.63 6.21 -12.74
N ARG A 39 -10.05 6.27 -11.47
CA ARG A 39 -10.19 7.55 -10.75
C ARG A 39 -8.87 8.29 -10.73
N GLU A 40 -8.88 9.57 -11.10
CA GLU A 40 -7.71 10.43 -11.00
C GLU A 40 -7.70 11.20 -9.67
N PRO A 41 -6.72 10.97 -8.78
CA PRO A 41 -6.61 11.72 -7.55
C PRO A 41 -6.12 13.15 -7.78
N ARG A 42 -6.74 14.11 -7.10
CA ARG A 42 -6.28 15.51 -7.07
C ARG A 42 -4.90 15.62 -6.42
N ARG A 43 -4.16 16.70 -6.72
CA ARG A 43 -2.81 16.97 -6.17
C ARG A 43 -2.71 16.80 -4.64
N ARG A 44 -3.69 17.29 -3.88
CA ARG A 44 -3.70 17.15 -2.41
C ARG A 44 -3.80 15.68 -1.95
N THR A 45 -4.61 14.88 -2.64
CA THR A 45 -4.74 13.44 -2.37
C THR A 45 -3.44 12.72 -2.71
N LEU A 46 -2.83 13.05 -3.86
CA LEU A 46 -1.53 12.51 -4.25
C LEU A 46 -0.47 12.75 -3.17
N SER A 47 -0.34 13.98 -2.67
CA SER A 47 0.63 14.30 -1.62
C SER A 47 0.41 13.48 -0.34
N ARG A 48 -0.84 13.36 0.13
CA ARG A 48 -1.17 12.57 1.33
C ARG A 48 -0.79 11.10 1.17
N VAL A 49 -1.11 10.51 0.02
CA VAL A 49 -0.78 9.10 -0.29
C VAL A 49 0.73 8.90 -0.35
N LEU A 50 1.46 9.82 -1.00
CA LEU A 50 2.92 9.74 -1.09
C LEU A 50 3.58 9.87 0.27
N THR A 51 3.17 10.83 1.11
CA THR A 51 3.66 10.97 2.49
C THR A 51 3.37 9.73 3.32
N TYR A 52 2.17 9.16 3.21
CA TYR A 52 1.83 7.92 3.91
C TYR A 52 2.74 6.76 3.49
N LEU A 53 2.94 6.57 2.18
CA LEU A 53 3.83 5.54 1.64
C LEU A 53 5.30 5.75 2.02
N GLU A 54 5.74 7.01 2.14
CA GLU A 54 7.09 7.31 2.58
C GLU A 54 7.28 6.94 4.05
N GLN A 55 6.36 7.37 4.92
CA GLN A 55 6.39 7.08 6.36
C GLN A 55 6.33 5.58 6.65
N HIS A 56 5.44 4.85 5.96
CA HIS A 56 5.22 3.42 6.24
C HIS A 56 6.09 2.50 5.36
N GLY A 57 6.53 2.95 4.19
CA GLY A 57 7.42 2.20 3.30
C GLY A 57 8.89 2.28 3.71
N ALA A 58 9.31 3.35 4.38
CA ALA A 58 10.64 3.42 5.00
C ALA A 58 10.80 2.37 6.12
N LEU A 59 9.72 2.09 6.86
CA LEU A 59 9.69 1.03 7.86
C LEU A 59 9.92 -0.35 7.24
N LEU A 60 9.28 -0.65 6.09
CA LEU A 60 9.51 -1.90 5.35
C LEU A 60 10.95 -2.06 4.87
N ARG A 61 11.61 -0.96 4.46
CA ARG A 61 13.02 -1.00 4.04
C ARG A 61 13.97 -1.19 5.22
N ARG A 62 13.62 -0.71 6.42
CA ARG A 62 14.39 -0.99 7.64
C ARG A 62 14.19 -2.45 8.08
N GLU A 63 12.93 -2.87 8.22
CA GLU A 63 12.58 -4.21 8.70
C GLU A 63 13.11 -5.33 7.79
N LYS A 64 13.07 -5.18 6.46
CA LYS A 64 13.67 -6.15 5.52
C LYS A 64 15.20 -6.16 5.51
N ARG A 65 15.88 -5.12 6.00
CA ARG A 65 17.36 -5.12 6.10
C ARG A 65 17.85 -5.85 7.35
N ASP A 66 17.01 -5.92 8.38
CA ASP A 66 17.35 -6.50 9.69
C ASP A 66 16.72 -7.90 9.92
N ALA A 67 15.87 -8.39 9.00
CA ALA A 67 15.25 -9.70 9.10
C ALA A 67 16.13 -10.81 8.47
N PRO A 68 16.59 -11.84 9.23
CA PRO A 68 17.14 -13.04 8.63
C PRO A 68 16.05 -13.76 7.83
N PHE A 69 16.41 -14.20 6.63
CA PHE A 69 15.54 -14.82 5.64
C PHE A 69 14.94 -16.14 6.16
N ILE A 70 13.75 -16.12 6.75
CA ILE A 70 12.77 -17.22 6.71
C ILE A 70 11.37 -16.62 6.84
N LEU A 71 10.64 -16.50 5.72
CA LEU A 71 9.18 -16.49 5.74
C LEU A 71 8.67 -17.36 4.59
N SER A 72 8.68 -18.66 4.81
CA SER A 72 7.64 -19.55 4.31
C SER A 72 6.32 -19.10 4.94
N HIS A 73 5.24 -18.97 4.19
CA HIS A 73 3.94 -19.53 4.57
C HIS A 73 3.02 -19.56 3.35
N HIS A 74 2.54 -20.77 3.13
CA HIS A 74 1.52 -21.20 2.20
C HIS A 74 0.22 -20.40 2.36
N ASN A 75 -0.48 -20.18 1.25
CA ASN A 75 -1.92 -20.05 1.30
C ASN A 75 -2.53 -20.90 0.17
N VAL A 76 -2.77 -22.18 0.48
CA VAL A 76 -3.68 -23.04 -0.27
C VAL A 76 -5.07 -22.74 0.28
N SER A 77 -5.96 -22.23 -0.57
CA SER A 77 -7.38 -22.13 -0.26
C SER A 77 -8.10 -23.34 -0.86
N ILE A 78 -8.94 -23.94 -0.02
CA ILE A 78 -9.85 -25.07 -0.24
C ILE A 78 -10.87 -24.75 -1.34
#